data_AF-A0A7C7ZKC9-F1
#
_entry.id   AF-A0A7C7ZKC9-F1
#
_cell.length_a   1.000
_cell.length_b   1.000
_cell.length_c   1.000
_cell.angle_alpha   90.00
_cell.angle_beta   90.00
_cell.angle_gamma   90.00
#
_symmetry.space_group_name_H-M   'P 1'
#
loop_
_entity.id
_entity.type
_entity.pdbx_description
1 polymer ?
#
loop_
_entity_poly.entity_id
_entity_poly.type
_entity_poly.pdbx_seq_one_letter_code
_entity_poly.pdbx_strand_id
1 'polypeptide(L)'
;MLLSRGRFWNAALSKAEDVVVLSLLRDSLPEEFRELREFKIEVPLESWNRVLKHARTDRKLLGGIMLDFTNYKDQLSVAVGSDRLFSELQSVVLDATAALVESAALTLTVVDVGAD
;
A
#
# COMPACT_ATOMS: atom_id res chain seq x y z
N MET A 1 11.75 0.42 -8.33
CA MET A 1 12.65 0.48 -7.16
C MET A 1 11.93 -0.20 -6.01
N LEU A 2 12.57 -1.14 -5.31
CA LEU A 2 11.96 -1.74 -4.12
C LEU A 2 11.89 -0.68 -3.02
N LEU A 3 10.72 -0.52 -2.39
CA LEU A 3 10.51 0.44 -1.30
C LEU A 3 10.45 -0.28 0.05
N SER A 4 9.67 -1.35 0.11
CA SER A 4 9.57 -2.21 1.30
C SER A 4 9.14 -3.61 0.90
N ARG A 5 9.52 -4.60 1.70
CA ARG A 5 9.16 -6.00 1.52
C ARG A 5 8.89 -6.64 2.88
N GLY A 6 7.67 -7.14 3.05
CA GLY A 6 7.29 -8.03 4.14
C GLY A 6 7.40 -9.50 3.75
N ARG A 7 6.79 -10.35 4.57
CA ARG A 7 6.58 -11.78 4.35
C ARG A 7 5.57 -12.05 3.24
N PHE A 8 4.43 -11.38 3.23
CA PHE A 8 3.37 -11.57 2.23
C PHE A 8 3.27 -10.39 1.27
N TRP A 9 3.63 -9.17 1.67
CA TRP A 9 3.51 -7.99 0.82
C TRP A 9 4.83 -7.46 0.29
N ASN A 10 4.75 -6.79 -0.84
CA ASN A 10 5.83 -6.08 -1.48
C ASN A 10 5.35 -4.71 -1.96
N ALA A 11 6.13 -3.66 -1.70
CA ALA A 11 5.92 -2.32 -2.22
C ALA A 11 7.08 -1.93 -3.13
N ALA A 12 6.79 -1.55 -4.36
CA ALA A 12 7.79 -1.09 -5.31
C ALA A 12 7.31 0.15 -6.07
N LEU A 13 8.20 1.12 -6.25
CA LEU A 13 7.96 2.25 -7.15
C LEU A 13 8.21 1.80 -8.60
N SER A 14 7.19 1.89 -9.43
CA SER A 14 7.31 1.73 -10.89
C SER A 14 8.18 2.86 -11.44
N LYS A 15 9.16 2.51 -12.27
CA LYS A 15 10.05 3.51 -12.91
C LYS A 15 9.41 4.26 -14.07
N ALA A 16 8.28 3.76 -14.58
CA ALA A 16 7.67 4.26 -15.81
C ALA A 16 6.54 5.27 -15.56
N GLU A 17 5.90 5.23 -14.38
CA GLU A 17 4.57 5.85 -14.19
C GLU A 17 4.41 6.56 -12.83
N ASP A 18 5.47 6.74 -12.03
CA ASP A 18 5.37 7.36 -10.68
C ASP A 18 4.25 6.73 -9.82
N VAL A 19 4.15 5.41 -9.89
CA VAL A 19 3.14 4.58 -9.22
C VAL A 19 3.81 3.65 -8.23
N VAL A 20 3.29 3.61 -7.00
CA VAL A 20 3.64 2.59 -6.01
C VAL A 20 2.76 1.38 -6.23
N VAL A 21 3.40 0.25 -6.54
CA VAL A 21 2.75 -1.05 -6.71
C VAL A 21 2.86 -1.83 -5.40
N LEU A 22 1.72 -2.08 -4.77
CA LEU A 22 1.58 -3.00 -3.64
C LEU A 22 1.11 -4.35 -4.17
N SER A 23 1.89 -5.40 -3.98
CA SER A 23 1.56 -6.74 -4.47
C SER A 23 1.82 -7.82 -3.43
N LEU A 24 1.13 -8.95 -3.57
CA LEU A 24 1.37 -10.11 -2.72
C LEU A 24 2.48 -11.00 -3.29
N LEU A 25 3.33 -11.52 -2.41
CA LEU A 25 4.44 -12.40 -2.71
C LEU A 25 3.92 -13.83 -2.90
N ARG A 26 3.77 -14.22 -4.16
CA ARG A 26 3.24 -15.53 -4.60
C ARG A 26 3.81 -16.72 -3.83
N ASP A 27 5.12 -16.78 -3.64
CA ASP A 27 5.80 -17.94 -3.06
C ASP A 27 5.65 -18.01 -1.53
N SER A 28 5.23 -16.92 -0.91
CA SER A 28 5.04 -16.81 0.54
C SER A 28 3.57 -16.81 0.95
N LEU A 29 2.65 -16.77 -0.01
CA LEU A 29 1.21 -16.82 0.23
C LEU A 29 0.79 -18.22 0.69
N PRO A 30 0.09 -18.34 1.83
CA PRO A 30 -0.60 -19.55 2.21
C PRO A 30 -1.57 -20.05 1.13
N GLU A 31 -1.83 -21.35 1.15
CA GLU A 31 -2.63 -22.03 0.14
C GLU A 31 -4.09 -21.53 0.10
N GLU A 32 -4.64 -21.16 1.25
CA GLU A 32 -5.97 -20.55 1.38
C GLU A 32 -6.10 -19.17 0.71
N PHE A 33 -5.00 -18.55 0.28
CA PHE A 33 -4.98 -17.26 -0.42
C PHE A 33 -4.49 -17.40 -1.86
N ARG A 34 -4.59 -18.59 -2.44
CA ARG A 34 -4.12 -18.87 -3.80
C ARG A 34 -4.77 -17.97 -4.85
N GLU A 35 -6.02 -17.52 -4.67
CA GLU A 35 -6.65 -16.56 -5.60
C GLU A 35 -5.98 -15.18 -5.62
N LEU A 36 -5.15 -14.84 -4.62
CA LEU A 36 -4.50 -13.54 -4.49
C LEU A 36 -3.13 -13.47 -5.18
N ARG A 37 -2.69 -14.53 -5.87
CA ARG A 37 -1.31 -14.62 -6.43
C ARG A 37 -0.96 -13.55 -7.46
N GLU A 38 -1.95 -13.00 -8.16
CA GLU A 38 -1.77 -11.92 -9.13
C GLU A 38 -2.31 -10.57 -8.61
N PHE A 39 -2.65 -10.51 -7.33
CA PHE A 39 -3.23 -9.33 -6.72
C PHE A 39 -2.22 -8.19 -6.65
N LYS A 40 -2.64 -7.02 -7.12
CA LYS A 40 -1.89 -5.78 -7.04
C LYS A 40 -2.80 -4.57 -6.82
N ILE A 41 -2.23 -3.55 -6.18
CA ILE A 41 -2.81 -2.22 -6.01
C ILE A 41 -1.80 -1.22 -6.56
N GLU A 42 -2.24 -0.34 -7.44
CA GLU A 42 -1.40 0.61 -8.14
C GLU A 42 -1.79 2.01 -7.70
N VAL A 43 -1.01 2.58 -6.78
CA VAL A 43 -1.30 3.88 -6.18
C VAL A 43 -0.40 4.93 -6.82
N PRO A 44 -0.93 5.91 -7.57
CA PRO A 44 -0.15 7.05 -8.04
C PRO A 44 0.49 7.80 -6.87
N LEU A 45 1.74 8.26 -7.01
CA LEU A 45 2.46 8.97 -5.94
C LEU A 45 1.70 10.22 -5.47
N GLU A 46 1.05 10.94 -6.38
CA GLU A 46 0.19 12.09 -6.06
C GLU A 46 -0.99 11.76 -5.13
N SER A 47 -1.42 10.50 -5.12
CA SER A 47 -2.50 9.98 -4.26
C SER A 47 -1.98 9.23 -3.03
N TRP A 48 -0.67 9.10 -2.86
CA TRP A 48 -0.07 8.33 -1.77
C TRP A 48 -0.45 8.85 -0.39
N ASN A 49 -0.58 10.18 -0.25
CA ASN A 49 -1.02 10.81 1.00
C ASN A 49 -2.40 10.32 1.48
N ARG A 50 -3.32 10.00 0.56
CA ARG A 50 -4.65 9.46 0.87
C ARG A 50 -4.53 8.08 1.51
N VAL A 51 -3.62 7.24 1.02
CA VAL A 51 -3.34 5.91 1.59
C VAL A 51 -2.67 6.06 2.95
N LEU A 52 -1.62 6.89 3.03
CA LEU A 52 -0.85 7.10 4.26
C LEU A 52 -1.73 7.62 5.41
N LYS A 53 -2.63 8.56 5.14
CA LYS A 53 -3.58 9.12 6.13
C LYS A 53 -4.40 8.03 6.83
N HIS A 54 -4.68 6.94 6.13
CA HIS A 54 -5.48 5.82 6.62
C HIS A 54 -4.66 4.56 6.90
N ALA A 55 -3.33 4.61 6.76
CA ALA A 55 -2.45 3.44 6.90
C ALA A 55 -2.55 2.81 8.30
N ARG A 56 -2.77 3.61 9.34
CA ARG A 56 -2.93 3.15 10.73
C ARG A 56 -4.38 3.15 11.23
N THR A 57 -5.35 3.48 10.37
CA THR A 57 -6.77 3.46 10.76
C THR A 57 -7.35 2.05 10.65
N ASP A 58 -8.66 1.90 10.85
CA ASP A 58 -9.33 0.62 10.69
C ASP A 58 -9.33 0.12 9.23
N ARG A 59 -9.57 -1.18 9.07
CA ARG A 59 -9.52 -1.87 7.78
C ARG A 59 -10.54 -1.37 6.76
N LYS A 60 -11.69 -0.83 7.20
CA LYS A 60 -12.74 -0.38 6.28
C LYS A 60 -12.31 0.89 5.58
N LEU A 61 -11.67 1.82 6.31
CA LEU A 61 -11.19 3.07 5.72
C LEU A 61 -10.05 2.82 4.74
N LEU A 62 -9.01 2.08 5.15
CA LEU A 62 -7.87 1.81 4.26
C LEU A 62 -8.29 0.96 3.05
N GLY A 63 -9.07 -0.11 3.29
CA GLY A 63 -9.61 -0.94 2.21
C GLY A 63 -10.51 -0.15 1.26
N GLY A 64 -11.36 0.74 1.80
CA GLY A 64 -12.21 1.62 0.99
C GLY A 64 -11.41 2.53 0.06
N ILE A 65 -10.33 3.15 0.57
CA ILE A 65 -9.44 3.97 -0.27
C ILE A 65 -8.71 3.12 -1.32
N MET A 66 -8.28 1.91 -0.98
CA MET A 66 -7.59 1.01 -1.91
C MET A 66 -8.45 0.53 -3.08
N LEU A 67 -9.79 0.55 -2.95
CA LEU A 67 -10.71 0.23 -4.05
C LEU A 67 -10.57 1.19 -5.24
N ASP A 68 -10.11 2.42 -5.01
CA ASP A 68 -9.87 3.40 -6.08
C ASP A 68 -8.67 3.03 -6.96
N PHE A 69 -7.80 2.12 -6.47
CA PHE A 69 -6.47 1.85 -7.03
C PHE A 69 -6.28 0.40 -7.48
N THR A 70 -7.36 -0.39 -7.55
CA THR A 70 -7.28 -1.79 -7.98
C THR A 70 -8.53 -2.22 -8.75
N ASN A 71 -8.32 -3.07 -9.75
CA ASN A 71 -9.40 -3.76 -10.46
C ASN A 71 -9.84 -5.06 -9.76
N TYR A 72 -9.11 -5.47 -8.71
CA TYR A 72 -9.31 -6.74 -8.01
C TYR A 72 -10.11 -6.55 -6.71
N LYS A 73 -11.34 -6.01 -6.83
CA LYS A 73 -12.13 -5.58 -5.65
C LYS A 73 -12.47 -6.72 -4.69
N ASP A 74 -12.79 -7.90 -5.24
CA ASP A 74 -13.12 -9.08 -4.43
C ASP A 74 -11.88 -9.59 -3.70
N GLN A 75 -10.74 -9.67 -4.40
CA GLN A 75 -9.46 -10.07 -3.83
C GLN A 75 -8.96 -9.08 -2.78
N LEU A 76 -9.18 -7.78 -2.98
CA LEU A 76 -8.86 -6.76 -1.97
C LEU A 76 -9.63 -7.04 -0.68
N SER A 77 -10.93 -7.34 -0.80
CA SER A 77 -11.78 -7.65 0.35
C SER A 77 -11.27 -8.87 1.14
N VAL A 78 -10.80 -9.91 0.44
CA VAL A 78 -10.15 -11.08 1.05
C VAL A 78 -8.83 -10.68 1.73
N ALA A 79 -7.97 -9.92 1.04
CA ALA A 79 -6.67 -9.51 1.56
C ALA A 79 -6.79 -8.64 2.83
N VAL A 80 -7.68 -7.63 2.83
CA VAL A 80 -7.90 -6.77 4.00
C VAL A 80 -8.75 -7.43 5.10
N GLY A 81 -9.50 -8.48 4.74
CA GLY A 81 -10.26 -9.30 5.68
C GLY A 81 -9.37 -10.15 6.59
N SER A 82 -8.19 -10.54 6.09
CA SER A 82 -7.19 -11.30 6.84
C SER A 82 -6.35 -10.41 7.76
N ASP A 83 -6.41 -10.66 9.07
CA ASP A 83 -5.66 -9.88 10.07
C ASP A 83 -4.15 -9.84 9.79
N ARG A 84 -3.59 -10.98 9.36
CA ARG A 84 -2.15 -11.11 9.07
C ARG A 84 -1.74 -10.32 7.84
N LEU A 85 -2.49 -10.45 6.74
CA LEU A 85 -2.22 -9.73 5.50
C LEU A 85 -2.45 -8.23 5.70
N PHE A 86 -3.50 -7.84 6.42
CA PHE A 86 -3.82 -6.44 6.68
C PHE A 86 -2.78 -5.77 7.57
N SER A 87 -2.40 -6.37 8.70
CA SER A 87 -1.40 -5.79 9.61
C SER A 87 -0.04 -5.61 8.92
N GLU A 88 0.34 -6.55 8.07
CA GLU A 88 1.57 -6.43 7.30
C GLU A 88 1.47 -5.37 6.20
N LEU A 89 0.33 -5.27 5.51
CA LEU A 89 0.07 -4.21 4.54
C LEU A 89 0.26 -2.82 5.18
N GLN A 90 -0.26 -2.61 6.38
CA GLN A 90 -0.06 -1.35 7.11
C GLN A 90 1.43 -1.07 7.35
N SER A 91 2.19 -2.09 7.75
CA SER A 91 3.64 -1.96 7.99
C SER A 91 4.39 -1.64 6.69
N VAL A 92 4.09 -2.37 5.61
CA VAL A 92 4.69 -2.17 4.29
C VAL A 92 4.37 -0.78 3.72
N VAL A 93 3.17 -0.25 3.92
CA VAL A 93 2.81 1.12 3.51
C VAL A 93 3.64 2.16 4.26
N LEU A 94 3.82 1.99 5.58
CA LEU A 94 4.61 2.92 6.39
C LEU A 94 6.09 2.87 6.02
N ASP A 95 6.66 1.67 5.87
CA ASP A 95 8.05 1.49 5.46
C ASP A 95 8.30 2.00 4.04
N ALA A 96 7.37 1.74 3.11
CA ALA A 96 7.45 2.28 1.76
C ALA A 96 7.41 3.81 1.75
N THR A 97 6.63 4.41 2.66
CA THR A 97 6.60 5.87 2.81
C THR A 97 7.96 6.40 3.27
N ALA A 98 8.58 5.76 4.26
CA ALA A 98 9.92 6.15 4.71
C ALA A 98 10.93 6.07 3.55
N ALA A 99 10.94 4.97 2.80
CA ALA A 99 11.81 4.78 1.64
C ALA A 99 11.58 5.83 0.54
N LEU A 100 10.32 6.21 0.26
CA LEU A 100 9.99 7.25 -0.71
C LEU A 100 10.49 8.63 -0.29
N VAL A 101 10.42 8.95 1.00
CA VAL A 101 10.94 10.20 1.57
C VAL A 101 12.47 10.21 1.51
N GLU A 102 13.11 9.12 1.93
CA GLU A 102 14.57 8.96 1.89
C GLU A 102 15.14 9.05 0.47
N SER A 103 14.41 8.53 -0.53
CA SER A 103 14.80 8.60 -1.94
C SER A 103 14.42 9.92 -2.62
N ALA A 104 13.85 10.89 -1.90
CA ALA A 104 13.28 12.13 -2.43
C ALA A 104 12.19 11.94 -3.52
N ALA A 105 11.60 10.73 -3.62
CA ALA A 105 10.48 10.47 -4.52
C ALA A 105 9.16 11.03 -3.95
N LEU A 106 9.09 11.18 -2.63
CA LEU A 106 8.02 11.87 -1.94
C LEU A 106 8.64 12.99 -1.09
N THR A 107 8.17 14.22 -1.29
CA THR A 107 8.66 15.37 -0.52
C THR A 107 7.66 15.70 0.59
N LEU A 108 8.17 15.83 1.81
CA LEU A 108 7.38 16.31 2.94
C LEU A 108 7.38 17.83 2.95
N THR A 109 6.20 18.43 2.84
CA THR A 109 6.01 19.88 2.97
C THR A 109 5.30 20.20 4.28
N VAL A 110 5.86 21.13 5.05
CA VAL A 110 5.18 21.69 6.21
C VAL A 110 4.17 22.70 5.68
N VAL A 111 2.89 22.42 5.86
CA VAL A 111 1.84 23.41 5.64
C VAL A 111 1.63 24.11 6.98
N ASP A 112 2.02 25.38 7.05
CA ASP A 112 1.73 26.20 8.22
C ASP A 112 0.23 26.49 8.21
N VAL A 113 -0.52 25.72 9.01
CA VAL A 113 -1.95 25.94 9.20
C VAL A 113 -2.05 27.02 10.27
N GLY A 114 -1.97 28.28 9.83
CA GLY A 114 -2.05 29.45 10.70
C GLY A 114 -3.19 29.31 11.72
N ALA A 115 -2.91 29.68 12.96
CA ALA A 115 -3.92 29.72 14.01
C ALA A 115 -4.94 30.82 13.69
N ASP A 116 -6.09 30.44 13.14
CA ASP A 116 -7.32 31.24 13.17
C ASP A 116 -7.94 31.17 14.58
#